data_AF-A0A383AX18-F1
#
_entry.id   AF-A0A383AX18-F1
#
_cell.length_a   1.000
_cell.length_b   1.000
_cell.length_c   1.000
_cell.angle_alpha   90.00
_cell.angle_beta   90.00
_cell.angle_gamma   90.00
#
_symmetry.space_group_name_H-M   'P 1'
#
loop_
_entity.id
_entity.type
_entity.pdbx_description
1 polymer ?
#
loop_
_entity_poly.entity_id
_entity_poly.type
_entity_poly.pdbx_seq_one_letter_code
_entity_poly.pdbx_strand_id
1 'polypeptide(L)'
;MNLINKKNGSLNTHTIRFWEKEFKIVNPIILAGRRRYYDEKSIEVLKKIKFLLKNQGMTIKGAKRALGSHDSFNLDDSINKSIRVDKKNLVLKKKVAKISKLIKEIKDLK
;
A
#
# COMPACT_ATOMS: atom_id res chain seq x y z
N MET A 1 -1.19 22.60 -13.88
CA MET A 1 -1.18 21.78 -12.64
C MET A 1 -1.05 22.70 -11.43
N ASN A 2 -2.07 23.53 -11.19
CA ASN A 2 -2.04 24.51 -10.11
C ASN A 2 -2.32 23.79 -8.79
N LEU A 3 -1.26 23.23 -8.20
CA LEU A 3 -1.24 22.82 -6.80
C LEU A 3 -1.13 24.09 -5.93
N ILE A 4 -2.14 24.94 -6.04
CA ILE A 4 -2.26 26.17 -5.29
C ILE A 4 -3.06 25.84 -4.04
N ASN A 5 -2.55 26.24 -2.88
CA ASN A 5 -3.28 26.10 -1.63
C ASN A 5 -4.49 27.04 -1.66
N LYS A 6 -5.70 26.47 -1.52
CA LYS A 6 -6.98 27.21 -1.56
C LYS A 6 -7.11 28.29 -0.48
N LYS A 7 -6.35 28.22 0.61
CA LYS A 7 -6.41 29.18 1.73
C LYS A 7 -5.49 30.39 1.54
N ASN A 8 -4.37 30.25 0.84
CA ASN A 8 -3.35 31.30 0.79
C ASN A 8 -2.74 31.53 -0.61
N GLY A 9 -3.25 30.87 -1.65
CA GLY A 9 -2.77 31.06 -3.02
C GLY A 9 -1.34 30.57 -3.27
N SER A 10 -0.66 29.99 -2.27
CA SER A 10 0.74 29.62 -2.40
C SER A 10 0.91 28.30 -3.16
N LEU A 11 1.98 28.23 -3.95
CA LEU A 11 2.34 27.01 -4.65
C LEU A 11 2.73 25.96 -3.60
N ASN A 12 2.00 24.86 -3.56
CA ASN A 12 2.23 23.80 -2.60
C ASN A 12 3.37 22.88 -3.08
N THR A 13 4.56 23.45 -3.14
CA THR A 13 5.78 22.76 -3.56
C THR A 13 6.08 21.59 -2.63
N HIS A 14 5.82 21.74 -1.32
CA HIS A 14 6.07 20.71 -0.31
C HIS A 14 5.22 19.46 -0.51
N THR A 15 3.99 19.57 -1.02
CA THR A 15 3.15 18.40 -1.35
C THR A 15 3.77 17.58 -2.47
N ILE A 16 4.29 18.24 -3.52
CA ILE A 16 4.98 17.53 -4.60
C ILE A 16 6.22 16.85 -4.05
N ARG A 17 7.05 17.56 -3.24
CA ARG A 17 8.24 16.96 -2.61
C ARG A 17 7.90 15.73 -1.77
N PHE A 18 6.81 15.81 -1.03
CA PHE A 18 6.33 14.70 -0.22
C PHE A 18 5.88 13.52 -1.10
N TRP A 19 5.15 13.79 -2.20
CA TRP A 19 4.73 12.75 -3.13
C TRP A 19 5.89 12.11 -3.90
N GLU A 20 6.94 12.85 -4.24
CA GLU A 20 8.18 12.27 -4.80
C GLU A 20 8.76 11.19 -3.86
N LYS A 21 8.80 11.48 -2.55
CA LYS A 21 9.32 10.53 -1.55
C LYS A 21 8.43 9.29 -1.43
N GLU A 22 7.12 9.48 -1.49
CA GLU A 22 6.16 8.39 -1.28
C GLU A 22 5.97 7.52 -2.54
N PHE A 23 5.92 8.13 -3.72
CA PHE A 23 5.61 7.47 -4.99
C PHE A 23 6.87 7.41 -5.87
N LYS A 24 7.59 6.28 -5.80
CA LYS A 24 8.81 6.04 -6.59
C LYS A 24 8.65 6.19 -8.10
N ILE A 25 7.42 6.10 -8.62
CA ILE A 25 7.11 6.31 -10.04
C ILE A 25 7.18 7.78 -10.46
N VAL A 26 7.12 8.72 -9.51
CA VAL A 26 7.25 10.16 -9.76
C VAL A 26 8.61 10.64 -9.25
N ASN A 27 9.62 10.59 -10.12
CA ASN A 27 10.95 11.11 -9.82
C ASN A 27 11.26 12.33 -10.69
N PRO A 28 11.66 13.46 -10.09
CA PRO A 28 12.07 14.62 -10.85
C PRO A 28 13.44 14.41 -11.46
N ILE A 29 13.65 14.97 -12.66
CA ILE A 29 14.99 15.17 -13.20
C ILE A 29 15.57 16.42 -12.54
N ILE A 30 16.73 16.28 -11.91
CA ILE A 30 17.41 17.36 -11.19
C ILE A 30 18.49 17.94 -12.10
N LEU A 31 18.34 19.21 -12.50
CA LEU A 31 19.32 19.93 -13.32
C LEU A 31 20.20 20.86 -12.46
N ALA A 32 21.19 21.48 -13.10
CA ALA A 32 22.03 22.53 -12.50
C ALA A 32 21.15 23.58 -11.78
N GLY A 33 21.51 23.91 -10.54
CA GLY A 33 20.72 24.80 -9.69
C GLY A 33 19.59 24.13 -8.88
N ARG A 34 19.56 22.80 -8.76
CA ARG A 34 18.62 22.03 -7.92
C ARG A 34 17.14 22.23 -8.28
N ARG A 35 16.87 22.61 -9.53
CA ARG A 35 15.51 22.70 -10.08
C ARG A 35 15.01 21.32 -10.48
N ARG A 36 13.72 21.08 -10.25
CA ARG A 36 13.06 19.80 -10.47
C ARG A 36 12.15 19.91 -11.69
N TYR A 37 12.39 19.04 -12.65
CA TYR A 37 11.61 18.93 -13.86
C TYR A 37 10.88 17.60 -13.88
N TYR A 38 9.63 17.61 -14.31
CA TYR A 38 8.81 16.42 -14.46
C TYR A 38 8.49 16.26 -15.94
N ASP A 39 8.58 15.03 -16.43
CA ASP A 39 8.08 14.69 -17.75
C ASP A 39 6.55 14.66 -17.75
N GLU A 40 5.98 14.59 -18.95
CA GLU A 40 4.53 14.55 -19.12
C GLU A 40 3.88 13.35 -18.41
N LYS A 41 4.55 12.19 -18.41
CA LYS A 41 4.09 10.99 -17.72
C LYS A 41 4.04 11.18 -16.21
N SER A 42 5.08 11.74 -15.59
CA SER A 42 5.10 12.07 -14.17
C SER A 42 4.01 13.09 -13.81
N ILE A 43 3.76 14.06 -14.70
CA ILE A 43 2.67 15.03 -14.53
C ILE A 43 1.31 14.31 -14.52
N GLU A 44 1.09 13.35 -15.42
CA GLU A 44 -0.15 12.57 -15.46
C GLU A 44 -0.35 11.74 -14.19
N VAL A 45 0.72 11.09 -13.71
CA VAL A 45 0.69 10.32 -12.46
C VAL A 45 0.41 11.23 -11.26
N LEU A 46 1.05 12.41 -11.20
CA LEU A 46 0.78 13.41 -10.16
C LEU A 46 -0.69 13.89 -10.16
N LYS A 47 -1.32 14.03 -11.34
CA LYS A 47 -2.77 14.34 -11.44
C LYS A 47 -3.60 13.22 -10.83
N LYS A 48 -3.28 11.96 -11.14
CA LYS A 48 -3.95 10.78 -10.59
C LYS A 48 -3.77 10.69 -9.06
N ILE A 49 -2.55 10.88 -8.54
CA ILE A 49 -2.28 10.94 -7.10
C ILE A 49 -3.14 12.02 -6.43
N LYS A 50 -3.19 13.23 -7.01
CA LYS A 50 -4.02 14.32 -6.47
C LYS A 50 -5.48 13.91 -6.40
N PHE A 51 -6.02 13.31 -7.45
CA PHE A 51 -7.41 12.87 -7.48
C PHE A 51 -7.70 11.82 -6.40
N LEU A 52 -6.87 10.78 -6.28
CA LEU A 52 -7.05 9.72 -5.28
C LEU A 52 -6.99 10.27 -3.85
N LEU A 53 -6.06 11.17 -3.55
CA LEU A 53 -5.86 11.67 -2.19
C LEU A 53 -6.81 12.81 -1.82
N LYS A 54 -7.08 13.75 -2.73
CA LYS A 54 -7.86 14.96 -2.43
C LYS A 54 -9.32 14.87 -2.84
N ASN A 55 -9.64 14.15 -3.91
CA ASN A 55 -11.02 14.02 -4.37
C ASN A 55 -11.68 12.79 -3.78
N GLN A 56 -10.97 11.65 -3.75
CA GLN A 56 -11.51 10.40 -3.19
C GLN A 56 -11.20 10.19 -1.70
N GLY A 57 -10.30 10.99 -1.12
CA GLY A 57 -9.95 10.87 0.30
C GLY A 57 -9.20 9.59 0.66
N MET A 58 -8.54 8.94 -0.30
CA MET A 58 -7.74 7.75 -0.03
C MET A 58 -6.53 8.07 0.86
N THR A 59 -6.09 7.08 1.64
CA THR A 59 -4.81 7.14 2.33
C THR A 59 -3.65 6.99 1.34
N ILE A 60 -2.44 7.43 1.72
CA ILE A 60 -1.23 7.26 0.91
C ILE A 60 -1.01 5.78 0.53
N LYS A 61 -1.23 4.86 1.47
CA LYS A 61 -1.14 3.42 1.21
C LYS A 61 -2.19 2.96 0.19
N GLY A 62 -3.43 3.45 0.30
CA GLY A 62 -4.50 3.16 -0.66
C GLY A 62 -4.20 3.67 -2.07
N ALA A 63 -3.72 4.91 -2.18
CA ALA A 63 -3.35 5.51 -3.46
C ALA A 63 -2.16 4.78 -4.11
N LYS A 64 -1.15 4.36 -3.33
CA LYS A 64 -0.03 3.54 -3.85
C LYS A 64 -0.53 2.23 -4.45
N ARG A 65 -1.47 1.55 -3.78
CA ARG A 65 -2.09 0.31 -4.31
C ARG A 65 -2.84 0.55 -5.62
N ALA A 66 -3.59 1.65 -5.69
CA ALA A 66 -4.37 1.99 -6.88
C ALA A 66 -3.48 2.35 -8.09
N LEU A 67 -2.27 2.88 -7.85
CA LEU A 67 -1.32 3.26 -8.91
C LEU A 67 -0.33 2.15 -9.27
N GLY A 68 -0.04 1.24 -8.34
CA GLY A 68 1.00 0.21 -8.45
C GLY A 68 0.48 -1.17 -8.84
N SER A 69 -0.59 -1.27 -9.63
CA SER A 69 -1.21 -2.52 -10.09
C SER A 69 -0.34 -3.34 -11.08
N HIS A 70 0.96 -3.40 -10.82
CA HIS A 70 1.92 -4.33 -11.43
C HIS A 70 2.86 -5.01 -10.43
N ASP A 71 2.97 -4.51 -9.18
CA ASP A 71 3.74 -5.19 -8.14
C ASP A 71 2.79 -5.95 -7.20
N SER A 72 2.54 -7.20 -7.57
CA SER A 72 1.90 -8.21 -6.76
C SER A 72 2.72 -8.50 -5.49
N PHE A 73 2.51 -7.77 -4.40
CA PHE A 73 3.03 -8.21 -3.10
C PHE A 73 2.02 -8.00 -1.97
N ASN A 74 1.26 -9.07 -1.73
CA ASN A 74 0.77 -9.58 -0.45
C ASN A 74 0.44 -8.53 0.62
N LEU A 75 -0.70 -7.84 0.46
CA LEU A 75 -1.30 -7.07 1.54
C LEU A 75 -2.19 -7.89 2.48
N ASP A 76 -2.19 -9.22 2.31
CA ASP A 76 -3.00 -10.14 3.12
C ASP A 76 -2.24 -10.76 4.30
N ASP A 77 -0.91 -10.70 4.38
CA ASP A 77 -0.23 -11.36 5.51
C ASP A 77 -0.26 -10.56 6.83
N SER A 78 -0.39 -9.23 6.76
CA SER A 78 -0.48 -8.39 7.97
C SER A 78 -1.91 -8.04 8.38
N ILE A 79 -2.87 -7.98 7.45
CA ILE A 79 -4.27 -7.68 7.80
C ILE A 79 -4.97 -8.95 8.29
N ASN A 80 -4.60 -10.14 7.79
CA ASN A 80 -5.12 -11.41 8.31
C ASN A 80 -4.50 -11.85 9.65
N LYS A 81 -3.44 -11.19 10.14
CA LYS A 81 -2.87 -11.49 11.47
C LYS A 81 -3.60 -10.76 12.61
N SER A 82 -4.39 -9.72 12.31
CA SER A 82 -5.19 -8.98 13.30
C SER A 82 -6.68 -9.34 13.32
N ILE A 83 -7.16 -10.17 12.38
CA ILE A 83 -8.51 -10.76 12.48
C ILE A 83 -8.42 -11.94 13.42
N ARG A 84 -8.53 -11.66 14.73
CA ARG A 84 -9.04 -12.56 15.77
C ARG A 84 -8.88 -14.05 15.45
N VAL A 85 -7.68 -14.59 15.57
CA VAL A 85 -7.59 -16.03 15.87
C VAL A 85 -8.02 -16.13 17.33
N ASP A 86 -9.33 -16.25 17.54
CA ASP A 86 -9.90 -16.52 18.86
C ASP A 86 -9.07 -17.64 19.48
N LYS A 87 -8.53 -17.43 20.68
CA LYS A 87 -7.68 -18.42 21.37
C LYS A 87 -8.31 -19.82 21.37
N LYS A 88 -9.65 -19.90 21.36
CA LYS A 88 -10.44 -21.12 21.14
C LYS A 88 -10.15 -21.81 19.79
N ASN A 89 -10.16 -21.10 18.67
CA ASN A 89 -9.89 -21.65 17.34
C ASN A 89 -8.46 -22.18 17.19
N LEU A 90 -7.48 -21.54 17.84
CA LEU A 90 -6.10 -22.05 17.89
C LEU A 90 -6.02 -23.36 18.69
N VAL A 91 -6.73 -23.45 19.82
CA VAL A 91 -6.79 -24.69 20.63
C VAL A 91 -7.51 -25.81 19.88
N LEU A 92 -8.61 -25.51 19.19
CA LEU A 92 -9.35 -26.49 18.38
C LEU A 92 -8.48 -27.01 17.24
N LYS A 93 -7.78 -26.14 16.51
CA LYS A 93 -6.87 -26.55 15.43
C LYS A 93 -5.75 -27.49 15.93
N LYS A 94 -5.19 -27.20 17.12
CA LYS A 94 -4.20 -28.08 17.77
C LYS A 94 -4.79 -29.45 18.15
N LYS A 95 -6.01 -29.48 18.67
CA LYS A 95 -6.70 -30.74 19.02
C LYS A 95 -7.01 -31.59 17.79
N VAL A 96 -7.53 -30.97 16.72
CA VAL A 96 -7.84 -31.66 15.46
C VAL A 96 -6.59 -32.27 14.83
N ALA A 97 -5.46 -31.54 14.83
CA ALA A 97 -4.19 -32.07 14.35
C ALA A 97 -3.72 -33.30 15.15
N LYS A 98 -3.94 -33.31 16.47
CA LYS A 98 -3.58 -34.45 17.33
C LYS A 98 -4.47 -35.67 17.07
N ILE A 99 -5.77 -35.46 16.90
CA ILE A 99 -6.72 -36.53 16.53
C ILE A 99 -6.36 -37.13 15.17
N SER A 100 -6.05 -36.28 14.17
CA SER A 100 -5.64 -36.75 12.85
C SER A 100 -4.39 -37.61 12.91
N LYS A 101 -3.43 -37.28 13.78
CA LYS A 101 -2.21 -38.07 13.98
C LYS A 101 -2.51 -39.44 14.59
N LEU A 102 -3.35 -39.49 15.62
CA LEU A 102 -3.78 -40.74 16.25
C LEU A 102 -4.55 -41.65 15.29
N ILE A 103 -5.45 -41.08 14.46
CA ILE A 103 -6.17 -41.85 13.44
C ILE A 103 -5.20 -42.45 12.42
N LYS A 104 -4.15 -41.70 12.04
CA LYS A 104 -3.14 -42.18 11.12
C LYS A 104 -2.33 -43.33 11.73
N GLU A 105 -1.90 -43.18 12.98
CA GLU A 105 -1.21 -44.23 13.73
C GLU A 105 -2.07 -45.51 13.87
N ILE A 106 -3.38 -45.38 14.16
CA ILE A 106 -4.30 -46.53 14.21
C ILE A 106 -4.48 -47.18 12.84
N LYS A 107 -4.53 -46.38 11.77
CA LYS A 107 -4.64 -46.90 10.40
C LYS A 107 -3.40 -47.64 9.95
N ASP A 108 -2.22 -47.20 10.38
CA ASP A 108 -0.93 -47.82 10.06
C ASP A 108 -0.65 -49.10 10.88
N LEU A 109 -1.46 -49.37 11.92
CA LEU A 109 -1.41 -50.57 12.76
C LEU A 109 -2.33 -51.71 12.27
N LYS A 110 -3.06 -51.51 11.17
CA LYS A 110 -4.01 -52.46 10.59
C LYS A 110 -3.57 -52.85 9.18
#